data_AF-A0A9X8Y7G1-F1
#
_entry.id   AF-A0A9X8Y7G1-F1
#
_cell.length_a   1.000
_cell.length_b   1.000
_cell.length_c   1.000
_cell.angle_alpha   90.00
_cell.angle_beta   90.00
_cell.angle_gamma   90.00
#
_symmetry.space_group_name_H-M   'P 1'
#
loop_
_entity.id
_entity.type
_entity.pdbx_description
1 polymer ?
#
loop_
_entity_poly.entity_id
_entity_poly.type
_entity_poly.pdbx_seq_one_letter_code
_entity_poly.pdbx_strand_id
1 'polypeptide(L)' 'AILPQDEALETEIFHSDGAKQCAECGTAFVPHSNRAKYCEACAARVHRRQKNQSDRKRRNNTDK' A
#
# COMPACT_ATOMS: atom_id res chain seq x y z
N ALA A 1 10.21 21.48 -29.88
CA ALA A 1 9.04 20.61 -29.93
C ALA A 1 9.08 19.71 -28.70
N ILE A 2 8.03 19.74 -27.88
CA ILE A 2 7.90 18.89 -26.70
C ILE A 2 7.40 17.52 -27.19
N LEU A 3 8.02 16.43 -26.72
CA LEU A 3 7.76 15.07 -27.19
C LEU A 3 6.33 14.60 -26.79
N PRO A 4 5.54 14.01 -27.70
CA PRO A 4 4.21 13.46 -27.43
C PRO A 4 4.30 12.03 -26.88
N GLN A 5 4.76 11.83 -25.65
CA GLN A 5 5.02 10.48 -25.11
C GLN A 5 4.57 10.23 -23.65
N ASP A 6 3.80 11.13 -23.05
CA ASP A 6 3.21 10.87 -21.72
C ASP A 6 2.03 9.89 -21.74
N GLU A 7 1.59 9.42 -22.91
CA GLU A 7 0.50 8.44 -23.05
C GLU A 7 0.96 7.00 -22.68
N ALA A 8 2.23 6.71 -22.90
CA ALA A 8 2.83 5.41 -22.57
C ALA A 8 3.16 5.28 -21.06
N LEU A 9 3.25 6.40 -20.34
CA LEU A 9 3.54 6.39 -18.91
C LEU A 9 2.28 6.16 -18.06
N GLU A 10 1.10 6.55 -18.57
CA GLU A 10 -0.16 6.23 -17.91
C GLU A 10 -0.55 4.76 -18.10
N THR A 11 -0.27 4.16 -19.26
CA THR A 11 -0.73 2.81 -19.59
C THR A 11 -0.03 1.68 -18.81
N GLU A 12 1.21 1.84 -18.33
CA GLU A 12 1.84 0.84 -17.45
C GLU A 12 1.27 0.82 -16.01
N ILE A 13 0.57 1.88 -15.59
CA ILE A 13 -0.14 1.93 -14.30
C ILE A 13 -1.40 1.06 -14.33
N PHE A 14 -1.98 0.83 -15.52
CA PHE A 14 -3.23 0.11 -15.74
C PHE A 14 -3.08 -1.40 -16.02
N HIS A 15 -1.86 -1.95 -16.12
CA HIS A 15 -1.66 -3.37 -16.46
C HIS A 15 -1.63 -4.34 -15.26
N SER A 16 -2.04 -3.93 -14.05
CA SER A 16 -2.05 -4.83 -12.89
C SER A 16 -3.44 -5.44 -12.62
N ASP A 17 -4.05 -6.00 -13.64
CA ASP A 17 -5.35 -6.67 -13.54
C ASP A 17 -5.17 -8.16 -13.30
N GLY A 18 -5.53 -8.59 -12.08
CA GLY A 18 -5.69 -10.01 -11.75
C GLY A 18 -5.58 -10.28 -10.26
N ALA A 19 -4.35 -10.30 -9.75
CA ALA A 19 -4.09 -10.46 -8.31
C ALA A 19 -2.67 -9.99 -7.98
N LYS A 20 -2.51 -9.25 -6.88
CA LYS A 20 -1.21 -8.90 -6.32
C LYS A 20 -0.83 -9.91 -5.24
N GLN A 21 0.46 -10.13 -5.02
CA GLN A 21 0.92 -10.92 -3.88
C GLN A 21 1.04 -10.03 -2.64
N CYS A 22 0.55 -10.52 -1.50
CA CYS A 22 0.68 -9.81 -0.23
C CYS A 22 2.14 -9.81 0.23
N ALA A 23 2.69 -8.63 0.54
CA ALA A 23 4.08 -8.52 1.01
C ALA A 23 4.36 -9.15 2.39
N GLU A 24 3.32 -9.48 3.18
CA GLU A 24 3.49 -10.12 4.50
C GLU A 24 3.37 -11.64 4.44
N CYS A 25 2.45 -12.17 3.63
CA CYS A 25 2.14 -13.61 3.60
C CYS A 25 2.28 -14.26 2.21
N GLY A 26 2.63 -13.50 1.18
CA GLY A 26 2.78 -13.97 -0.20
C GLY A 26 1.48 -14.34 -0.92
N THR A 27 0.34 -14.34 -0.22
CA THR A 27 -0.95 -14.76 -0.78
C THR A 27 -1.41 -13.81 -1.88
N ALA A 28 -1.86 -14.39 -3.00
CA ALA A 28 -2.51 -13.64 -4.06
C ALA A 28 -3.83 -13.05 -3.55
N PHE A 29 -4.03 -11.75 -3.73
CA PHE A 29 -5.25 -11.05 -3.36
C PHE A 29 -5.65 -10.08 -4.46
N VAL A 30 -6.95 -9.78 -4.56
CA VAL A 30 -7.46 -8.77 -5.49
C VAL A 30 -7.32 -7.40 -4.80
N PRO A 31 -6.42 -6.52 -5.28
CA PRO A 31 -6.26 -5.21 -4.68
C PRO A 31 -7.44 -4.30 -5.03
N HIS A 32 -8.03 -3.63 -4.05
CA HIS A 32 -9.05 -2.59 -4.30
C HIS A 32 -8.45 -1.30 -4.89
N SER A 33 -7.13 -1.09 -4.75
CA SER A 33 -6.43 0.07 -5.32
C SER A 33 -5.05 -0.32 -5.82
N ASN A 34 -4.52 0.40 -6.80
CA ASN A 34 -3.19 0.11 -7.34
C ASN A 34 -2.08 0.23 -6.27
N ARG A 35 -2.29 1.02 -5.21
CA ARG A 35 -1.33 1.18 -4.09
C ARG A 35 -1.41 0.08 -3.03
N ALA A 36 -2.36 -0.85 -3.11
CA ALA A 36 -2.51 -1.91 -2.12
C ALA A 36 -1.33 -2.89 -2.17
N LYS A 37 -0.73 -3.15 -1.01
CA LYS A 37 0.46 -4.03 -0.83
C LYS A 37 0.16 -5.30 -0.02
N TYR A 38 -0.96 -5.30 0.70
CA TYR A 38 -1.32 -6.36 1.65
C TYR A 38 -2.72 -6.88 1.35
N CYS A 39 -2.94 -8.18 1.56
CA CYS A 39 -4.29 -8.74 1.60
C CYS A 39 -5.07 -8.16 2.80
N GLU A 40 -6.39 -8.24 2.77
CA GLU A 40 -7.27 -7.67 3.81
C GLU A 40 -6.88 -8.07 5.24
N ALA A 41 -6.52 -9.35 5.45
CA ALA A 41 -6.12 -9.87 6.75
C ALA A 41 -4.79 -9.23 7.25
N CYS A 42 -3.80 -9.12 6.37
CA CYS A 42 -2.51 -8.55 6.68
C CYS A 42 -2.58 -7.02 6.78
N ALA A 43 -3.40 -6.37 5.94
CA ALA A 43 -3.66 -4.93 6.00
C ALA A 43 -4.19 -4.54 7.39
N ALA A 44 -5.23 -5.24 7.90
CA ALA A 44 -5.76 -4.98 9.22
C ALA A 44 -4.71 -5.17 10.34
N ARG A 45 -3.82 -6.16 10.22
CA ARG A 45 -2.73 -6.41 11.18
C ARG A 45 -1.69 -5.29 11.16
N VAL A 46 -1.23 -4.91 9.97
CA VAL A 46 -0.23 -3.84 9.79
C VAL A 46 -0.79 -2.50 10.25
N HIS A 47 -2.04 -2.17 9.90
CA HIS A 47 -2.69 -0.94 10.35
C HIS A 47 -2.80 -0.86 11.88
N ARG A 48 -3.19 -1.95 12.55
CA ARG A 48 -3.22 -2.00 14.02
C ARG A 48 -1.83 -1.80 14.63
N ARG A 49 -0.79 -2.45 14.09
CA ARG A 49 0.60 -2.28 14.55
C ARG A 49 1.07 -0.83 14.39
N GLN A 50 0.81 -0.21 13.25
CA GLN A 50 1.18 1.19 12.98
C GLN A 50 0.45 2.15 13.92
N LYS A 51 -0.87 1.98 14.11
CA LYS A 51 -1.66 2.79 15.06
C LYS A 51 -1.09 2.68 16.47
N ASN A 52 -0.84 1.47 16.95
CA ASN A 52 -0.28 1.25 18.28
C ASN A 52 1.11 1.89 18.44
N GLN A 53 1.98 1.78 17.43
CA GLN A 53 3.30 2.40 17.46
C GLN A 53 3.19 3.93 17.46
N SER A 54 2.31 4.49 16.63
CA SER A 54 2.03 5.93 16.60
C SER A 54 1.53 6.43 17.95
N ASP A 55 0.57 5.74 18.56
CA ASP A 55 -0.01 6.12 19.85
C ASP A 55 1.03 6.04 20.98
N ARG A 56 1.89 5.02 20.98
CA ARG A 56 3.03 4.92 21.92
C ARG A 56 4.00 6.10 21.77
N LYS A 57 4.39 6.42 20.53
CA LYS A 57 5.28 7.57 20.24
C LYS A 57 4.65 8.89 20.70
N ARG A 58 3.35 9.07 20.47
CA ARG A 58 2.60 10.24 20.93
C ARG A 58 2.64 10.39 22.44
N ARG A 59 2.29 9.33 23.19
CA ARG A 59 2.33 9.35 24.68
C ARG A 59 3.72 9.68 25.21
N ASN A 60 4.76 9.07 24.64
CA ASN A 60 6.14 9.32 25.04
C ASN A 60 6.63 10.75 24.74
N ASN A 61 6.10 11.38 23.70
CA ASN A 61 6.41 12.79 23.39
C ASN A 61 5.59 13.79 24.21
N THR A 62 4.47 13.37 24.80
CA THR A 62 3.65 14.23 25.68
C THR A 62 4.17 14.25 27.12
N ASP A 63 4.93 13.24 27.54
CA ASP A 63 5.61 13.14 28.84
C ASP A 63 7.00 13.82 28.83
N LYS A 64 7.19 14.87 28.02
CA LYS A 64 8.47 15.56 27.88
C LYS A 64 8.32 17.07 27.80
#